data_AF-A0A654LVE1-F1
#
_entry.id   AF-A0A654LVE1-F1
#
_cell.length_a   1.000
_cell.length_b   1.000
_cell.length_c   1.000
_cell.angle_alpha   90.00
_cell.angle_beta   90.00
_cell.angle_gamma   90.00
#
_symmetry.space_group_name_H-M   'P 1'
#
loop_
_entity.id
_entity.type
_entity.pdbx_description
1 polymer ?
#
loop_
_entity_poly.entity_id
_entity_poly.type
_entity_poly.pdbx_seq_one_letter_code
_entity_poly.pdbx_strand_id
1 'polypeptide(L)'
;MAIARFYIYKVTFRVVMTGNNPTDRSKLGTKRHILTDKEGIPISVVISSANTHDIKLVTEVVDSAVIRRRPSSYKTKPEKRRKLQHLCLDKAYNSEPDEQELIKRGSAYSTQKKKR
;
A
#
# COMPACT_ATOMS: atom_id res chain seq x y z
N MET A 1 3.81 7.83 7.11
CA MET A 1 2.64 7.29 6.39
C MET A 1 2.60 5.78 6.59
N ALA A 2 1.43 5.17 6.57
CA ALA A 2 1.27 3.73 6.72
C ALA A 2 0.31 3.17 5.68
N ILE A 3 0.59 1.97 5.16
CA ILE A 3 -0.37 1.24 4.32
C ILE A 3 -1.08 0.22 5.19
N ALA A 4 -2.42 0.30 5.21
CA ALA A 4 -3.28 -0.60 5.95
C ALA A 4 -4.20 -1.39 5.00
N ARG A 5 -4.56 -2.60 5.43
CA ARG A 5 -5.38 -3.54 4.69
C ARG A 5 -6.72 -3.77 5.36
N PHE A 6 -7.82 -3.53 4.65
CA PHE A 6 -9.19 -3.80 5.15
C PHE A 6 -9.95 -4.75 4.22
N TYR A 7 -10.61 -5.76 4.79
CA TYR A 7 -11.37 -6.77 4.03
C TYR A 7 -12.86 -6.51 4.18
N ILE A 8 -13.59 -6.58 3.06
CA ILE A 8 -15.04 -6.72 3.09
C ILE A 8 -15.39 -8.13 2.66
N TYR A 9 -16.08 -8.82 3.56
CA TYR A 9 -16.41 -10.23 3.42
C TYR A 9 -17.73 -10.47 2.68
N LYS A 10 -18.57 -9.42 2.53
CA LYS A 10 -19.91 -9.54 1.95
C LYS A 10 -20.20 -8.37 1.01
N VAL A 11 -20.02 -8.59 -0.29
CA VAL A 11 -20.54 -7.70 -1.32
C VAL A 11 -21.84 -8.32 -1.82
N THR A 12 -22.97 -7.66 -1.61
CA THR A 12 -24.31 -8.17 -1.94
C THR A 12 -24.64 -8.11 -3.43
N PHE A 13 -23.80 -7.46 -4.24
CA PHE A 13 -23.92 -7.35 -5.70
C PHE A 13 -22.56 -7.66 -6.36
N ARG A 14 -22.56 -8.30 -7.54
CA ARG A 14 -21.34 -8.44 -8.38
C ARG A 14 -20.98 -7.06 -8.96
N VAL A 15 -20.29 -6.26 -8.16
CA VAL A 15 -19.64 -5.01 -8.58
C VAL A 15 -18.29 -5.33 -9.22
N VAL A 16 -17.69 -4.38 -9.94
CA VAL A 16 -16.31 -4.44 -10.46
C VAL A 16 -15.33 -4.72 -9.29
N MET A 17 -14.27 -5.51 -9.52
CA MET A 17 -13.23 -5.87 -8.53
C MET A 17 -13.67 -6.76 -7.34
N THR A 18 -14.55 -7.75 -7.59
CA THR A 18 -14.83 -8.83 -6.64
C THR A 18 -14.11 -10.12 -7.00
N GLY A 19 -13.67 -10.90 -6.01
CA GLY A 19 -13.13 -12.25 -6.22
C GLY A 19 -13.47 -13.19 -5.06
N ASN A 20 -13.24 -14.49 -5.26
CA ASN A 20 -13.44 -15.49 -4.23
C ASN A 20 -12.54 -15.20 -3.02
N ASN A 21 -13.14 -15.06 -1.84
CA ASN A 21 -12.39 -14.87 -0.62
C ASN A 21 -11.83 -16.22 -0.13
N PRO A 22 -10.49 -16.37 -0.03
CA PRO A 22 -9.89 -17.64 0.40
C PRO A 22 -10.27 -18.04 1.83
N THR A 23 -10.66 -17.09 2.69
CA THR A 23 -10.95 -17.34 4.11
C THR A 23 -12.43 -17.65 4.38
N ASP A 24 -13.35 -17.20 3.54
CA ASP A 24 -14.80 -17.22 3.84
C ASP A 24 -15.58 -18.08 2.83
N ARG A 25 -15.22 -19.36 2.72
CA ARG A 25 -15.94 -20.40 1.94
C ARG A 25 -16.33 -19.97 0.52
N SER A 26 -15.44 -19.27 -0.18
CA SER A 26 -15.66 -18.82 -1.57
C SER A 26 -16.72 -17.72 -1.75
N LYS A 27 -17.12 -17.02 -0.67
CA LYS A 27 -17.94 -15.81 -0.81
C LYS A 27 -17.20 -14.75 -1.61
N LEU A 28 -17.97 -13.96 -2.35
CA LEU A 28 -17.43 -12.82 -3.09
C LEU A 28 -17.05 -11.70 -2.13
N GLY A 29 -15.80 -11.25 -2.23
CA GLY A 29 -15.25 -10.19 -1.41
C GLY A 29 -14.29 -9.28 -2.18
N THR A 30 -13.87 -8.24 -1.48
CA THR A 30 -12.99 -7.18 -1.98
C THR A 30 -12.05 -6.73 -0.86
N LYS A 31 -10.82 -6.37 -1.21
CA LYS A 31 -9.85 -5.74 -0.31
C LYS A 31 -9.77 -4.24 -0.60
N ARG A 32 -9.55 -3.47 0.46
CA ARG A 32 -9.17 -2.05 0.39
C ARG A 32 -7.76 -1.89 0.93
N HIS A 33 -6.91 -1.30 0.12
CA HIS A 33 -5.55 -0.93 0.45
C HIS A 33 -5.55 0.58 0.65
N ILE A 34 -5.30 1.02 1.87
CA ILE A 34 -5.43 2.43 2.25
C ILE A 34 -4.06 2.93 2.68
N LEU A 35 -3.59 3.99 2.02
CA LEU A 35 -2.43 4.74 2.47
C LEU A 35 -2.92 5.87 3.38
N THR A 36 -2.35 5.96 4.57
CA THR A 36 -2.79 6.91 5.59
C THR A 36 -1.62 7.75 6.07
N ASP A 37 -1.89 9.00 6.41
CA ASP A 37 -0.94 9.82 7.17
C ASP A 37 -0.86 9.40 8.64
N LYS A 38 0.08 10.00 9.38
CA LYS A 38 0.23 9.79 10.82
C LYS A 38 -1.06 10.10 11.61
N GLU A 39 -1.80 11.12 11.20
CA GLU A 39 -3.04 11.55 11.85
C GLU A 39 -4.27 10.71 11.46
N GLY A 40 -4.10 9.61 10.72
CA GLY A 40 -5.23 8.76 10.31
C GLY A 40 -5.97 9.23 9.05
N ILE A 41 -5.49 10.29 8.40
CA ILE A 41 -6.10 10.83 7.18
C ILE A 41 -5.76 9.93 5.97
N PRO A 42 -6.76 9.40 5.23
CA PRO A 42 -6.51 8.60 4.05
C PRO A 42 -5.99 9.46 2.89
N ILE A 43 -4.86 9.06 2.30
CA ILE A 43 -4.15 9.73 1.19
C ILE A 43 -4.42 9.03 -0.14
N SER A 44 -4.55 7.70 -0.13
CA SER A 44 -4.95 6.90 -1.29
C SER A 44 -5.75 5.68 -0.89
N VAL A 45 -6.58 5.20 -1.80
CA VAL A 45 -7.35 3.97 -1.67
C VAL A 45 -7.31 3.22 -2.98
N VAL A 46 -6.82 1.98 -2.93
CA VAL A 46 -6.90 1.03 -4.05
C VAL A 46 -7.79 -0.11 -3.64
N ILE A 47 -8.75 -0.44 -4.50
CA ILE A 47 -9.70 -1.52 -4.30
C ILE A 47 -9.23 -2.70 -5.15
N SER A 48 -9.29 -3.93 -4.63
CA SER A 48 -8.91 -5.12 -5.39
C SER A 48 -9.78 -6.31 -5.03
N SER A 49 -9.81 -7.32 -5.90
CA SER A 49 -10.51 -8.58 -5.62
C SER A 49 -9.96 -9.27 -4.37
N ALA A 50 -10.82 -9.98 -3.62
CA ALA A 50 -10.39 -10.66 -2.38
C ALA A 50 -9.25 -11.68 -2.55
N ASN A 51 -9.05 -12.23 -3.75
CA ASN A 51 -7.97 -13.17 -4.03
C ASN A 51 -6.67 -12.50 -4.53
N THR A 52 -6.64 -11.18 -4.70
CA THR A 52 -5.44 -10.50 -5.21
C THR A 52 -4.34 -10.48 -4.16
N HIS A 53 -3.10 -10.79 -4.56
CA HIS A 53 -1.96 -10.78 -3.65
C HIS A 53 -1.58 -9.35 -3.26
N ASP A 54 -1.40 -9.09 -1.96
CA ASP A 54 -1.26 -7.75 -1.40
C ASP A 54 0.02 -7.03 -1.91
N ILE A 55 1.12 -7.78 -2.03
CA ILE A 55 2.42 -7.36 -2.61
C ILE A 55 2.25 -6.58 -3.92
N LYS A 56 1.41 -7.05 -4.85
CA LYS A 56 1.27 -6.45 -6.19
C LYS A 56 0.65 -5.05 -6.19
N LEU A 57 0.06 -4.62 -5.07
CA LEU A 57 -0.73 -3.40 -4.98
C LEU A 57 0.00 -2.27 -4.24
N VAL A 58 1.20 -2.54 -3.70
CA VAL A 58 1.96 -1.54 -2.92
C VAL A 58 2.31 -0.32 -3.77
N THR A 59 2.83 -0.56 -4.97
CA THR A 59 3.27 0.46 -5.91
C THR A 59 2.07 1.26 -6.41
N GLU A 60 0.97 0.58 -6.75
CA GLU A 60 -0.29 1.20 -7.15
C GLU A 60 -0.89 2.09 -6.04
N VAL A 61 -0.81 1.68 -4.78
CA VAL A 61 -1.27 2.47 -3.63
C VAL A 61 -0.43 3.74 -3.45
N VAL A 62 0.88 3.67 -3.65
CA VAL A 62 1.75 4.86 -3.55
C VAL A 62 1.52 5.80 -4.74
N ASP A 63 1.37 5.25 -5.95
CA ASP A 63 1.19 6.02 -7.18
C ASP A 63 -0.20 6.68 -7.28
N SER A 64 -1.22 6.09 -6.64
CA SER A 64 -2.58 6.63 -6.53
C SER A 64 -2.77 7.70 -5.45
N ALA A 65 -1.69 8.12 -4.78
CA ALA A 65 -1.72 9.22 -3.83
C ALA A 65 -2.26 10.51 -4.47
N VAL A 66 -3.34 11.05 -3.87
CA VAL A 66 -3.98 12.30 -4.33
C VAL A 66 -2.98 13.46 -4.32
N ILE A 67 -2.13 13.48 -3.29
CA ILE A 67 -1.05 14.47 -3.16
C ILE A 67 0.20 13.89 -3.82
N ARG A 68 0.42 14.25 -5.09
CA ARG A 68 1.65 13.94 -5.81
C ARG A 68 2.82 14.70 -5.22
N ARG A 69 3.70 13.99 -4.53
CA ARG A 69 4.94 14.58 -4.03
C ARG A 69 6.03 14.48 -5.09
N ARG A 70 6.83 15.53 -5.20
CA ARG A 70 7.97 15.55 -6.12
C ARG A 70 8.94 14.43 -5.71
N PRO A 71 9.30 13.51 -6.63
CA PRO A 71 10.24 12.45 -6.31
C PRO A 71 11.53 13.06 -5.77
N SER A 72 12.04 12.50 -4.68
CA SER A 72 13.37 12.87 -4.19
C SER A 72 14.36 12.34 -5.22
N SER A 73 14.92 13.23 -6.04
CA SER A 73 15.98 12.84 -6.97
C SER A 73 17.17 12.34 -6.15
N TYR A 74 17.31 11.02 -6.04
CA TYR A 74 18.46 10.37 -5.40
C TYR A 74 19.81 10.87 -5.94
N LYS A 75 19.82 11.43 -7.16
CA LYS A 75 21.01 11.91 -7.87
C LYS A 75 21.33 13.42 -7.75
N THR A 76 20.50 14.26 -7.13
CA THR A 76 20.69 15.73 -7.23
C THR A 76 20.91 16.39 -5.87
N LYS A 77 22.20 16.63 -5.57
CA LYS A 77 22.81 17.50 -4.53
C LYS A 77 22.60 17.09 -3.05
N PRO A 78 23.70 16.88 -2.29
CA PRO A 78 23.66 16.54 -0.86
C PRO A 78 23.28 17.72 0.07
N GLU A 79 23.23 18.96 -0.43
CA GLU A 79 23.02 20.16 0.41
C GLU A 79 21.57 20.42 0.82
N LYS A 80 20.58 19.93 0.08
CA LYS A 80 19.17 19.98 0.52
C LYS A 80 18.77 18.55 0.84
N ARG A 81 18.87 18.17 2.12
CA ARG A 81 18.33 16.91 2.67
C ARG A 81 16.82 16.83 2.43
N ARG A 82 16.41 16.51 1.20
CA ARG A 82 15.03 16.21 0.85
C ARG A 82 14.70 14.91 1.57
N LYS A 83 14.08 15.05 2.74
CA LYS A 83 13.77 13.96 3.67
C LYS A 83 13.12 12.82 2.89
N LEU A 84 13.77 11.65 2.88
CA LEU A 84 13.14 10.41 2.45
C LEU A 84 11.84 10.25 3.24
N GLN A 85 10.75 9.95 2.55
CA GLN A 85 9.46 9.77 3.22
C GLN A 85 9.44 8.41 3.89
N HIS A 86 9.16 8.37 5.19
CA HIS A 86 9.07 7.12 5.92
C HIS A 86 7.69 6.48 5.73
N LEU A 87 7.68 5.30 5.10
CA LEU A 87 6.52 4.49 4.81
C LEU A 87 6.52 3.25 5.70
N CYS A 88 5.51 3.12 6.55
CA CYS A 88 5.29 1.92 7.36
C CYS A 88 4.46 0.92 6.55
N LEU A 89 5.05 -0.24 6.29
CA LEU A 89 4.40 -1.32 5.56
C LEU A 89 3.98 -2.43 6.52
N ASP A 90 2.81 -3.01 6.27
CA ASP A 90 2.46 -4.32 6.79
C ASP A 90 3.44 -5.37 6.24
N LYS A 91 3.69 -6.43 7.01
CA LYS A 91 4.51 -7.56 6.58
C LYS A 91 3.99 -8.22 5.30
N ALA A 92 2.66 -8.19 5.08
CA ALA A 92 2.05 -8.73 3.86
C ALA A 92 2.47 -7.99 2.56
N TYR A 93 3.02 -6.79 2.69
CA TYR A 93 3.50 -5.95 1.58
C TYR A 93 5.01 -6.03 1.38
N ASN A 94 5.73 -6.90 2.11
CA ASN A 94 7.18 -6.93 2.05
C ASN A 94 7.68 -7.87 0.94
N SER A 95 8.34 -7.31 -0.08
CA SER A 95 9.02 -8.05 -1.13
C SER A 95 10.23 -7.27 -1.66
N GLU A 96 11.33 -7.96 -1.96
CA GLU A 96 12.56 -7.34 -2.47
C GLU A 96 12.34 -6.47 -3.73
N PRO A 97 11.55 -6.90 -4.74
CA PRO A 97 11.27 -6.06 -5.91
C PRO A 97 10.52 -4.76 -5.55
N ASP A 98 9.51 -4.84 -4.69
CA ASP A 98 8.71 -3.67 -4.31
C ASP A 98 9.53 -2.69 -3.46
N GLU A 99 10.44 -3.20 -2.63
CA GLU A 99 11.36 -2.39 -1.84
C GLU A 99 12.25 -1.51 -2.75
N GLN A 100 12.83 -2.10 -3.81
CA GLN A 100 13.62 -1.35 -4.79
C GLN A 100 12.78 -0.28 -5.52
N GLU A 101 11.54 -0.63 -5.85
CA GLU A 101 10.59 0.27 -6.48
C GLU A 101 10.20 1.46 -5.60
N LEU A 102 10.06 1.25 -4.29
CA LEU A 102 9.77 2.30 -3.31
C LEU A 102 10.97 3.21 -3.06
N ILE A 103 12.18 2.64 -2.98
CA ILE A 103 13.42 3.39 -2.85
C ILE A 103 13.61 4.30 -4.08
N LYS A 104 13.37 3.78 -5.29
CA LYS A 104 13.44 4.57 -6.54
C LYS A 104 12.48 5.76 -6.53
N ARG A 105 11.30 5.62 -5.89
CA ARG A 105 10.32 6.70 -5.70
C ARG A 105 10.72 7.69 -4.59
N GLY A 106 11.82 7.45 -3.87
CA GLY A 106 12.33 8.31 -2.81
C GLY A 106 11.69 8.07 -1.44
N SER A 107 11.17 6.86 -1.21
CA SER A 107 10.59 6.46 0.08
C SER A 107 11.59 5.60 0.86
N ALA A 108 11.78 5.91 2.14
CA ALA A 108 12.36 4.99 3.11
C ALA A 108 11.23 4.18 3.73
N TYR A 109 11.43 2.89 4.00
CA TYR A 109 10.37 2.05 4.55
C TYR A 109 10.77 1.44 5.89
N SER A 110 9.74 1.09 6.67
CA SER A 110 9.85 0.26 7.86
C SER A 110 8.78 -0.80 7.80
N THR A 111 9.14 -2.05 8.07
CA THR A 111 8.16 -3.14 8.19
C THR A 111 7.72 -3.30 9.64
N GLN A 112 6.42 -3.55 9.84
CA GLN A 112 5.89 -3.90 11.16
C GLN A 112 6.53 -5.22 11.63
N LYS A 113 7.32 -5.17 12.71
CA LYS A 113 7.86 -6.38 13.34
C LYS A 113 6.78 -7.02 14.21
N LYS A 114 6.59 -8.33 14.06
CA LYS A 114 5.69 -9.10 14.93
C LYS A 114 6.23 -9.04 16.37
N LYS A 115 5.49 -8.42 17.29
CA LYS A 115 5.76 -8.57 18.73
C LYS A 115 5.52 -10.04 19.09
N ARG A 116 6.52 -10.66 19.73
CA ARG A 116 6.44 -12.04 20.23
C ARG A 116 5.53 -12.10 21.44
#